data_AF-A0A2M7SNN1-F1
#
_entry.id   AF-A0A2M7SNN1-F1
#
_cell.length_a   1.000
_cell.length_b   1.000
_cell.length_c   1.000
_cell.angle_alpha   90.00
_cell.angle_beta   90.00
_cell.angle_gamma   90.00
#
_symmetry.space_group_name_H-M   'P 1'
#
loop_
_entity.id
_entity.type
_entity.pdbx_description
1 polymer ?
#
loop_
_entity_poly.entity_id
_entity_poly.type
_entity_poly.pdbx_seq_one_letter_code
_entity_poly.pdbx_strand_id
1 'polypeptide(L)'
;MVDQDGINKFLGYFKKCVTEKGLLLIPREKNIETITKLGLTLLDIRKEILKLDYTDYISGPKEDRDFPGEVWEFGKLIECEDISLS
;
A
#
# COMPACT_ATOMS: atom_id res chain seq x y z
N MET A 1 17.77 5.54 9.76
CA MET A 1 16.63 4.61 9.58
C MET A 1 15.52 5.16 10.43
N VAL A 2 14.32 5.35 9.87
CA VAL A 2 13.16 5.83 10.64
C VAL A 2 12.80 4.77 11.69
N ASP A 3 12.40 5.20 12.89
CA ASP A 3 11.96 4.30 13.95
C ASP A 3 10.47 3.94 13.81
N GLN A 4 10.01 2.99 14.61
CA GLN A 4 8.62 2.51 14.58
C GLN A 4 7.59 3.64 14.76
N ASP A 5 7.90 4.63 15.61
CA ASP A 5 7.02 5.78 15.82
C ASP A 5 6.91 6.65 14.57
N GLY A 6 8.02 6.90 13.87
CA GLY A 6 8.02 7.59 12.59
C GLY A 6 7.19 6.87 11.52
N ILE A 7 7.30 5.54 11.43
CA ILE A 7 6.49 4.72 10.50
C ILE A 7 5.01 4.82 10.84
N ASN A 8 4.66 4.67 12.12
CA ASN A 8 3.27 4.75 12.57
C ASN A 8 2.65 6.13 12.33
N LYS A 9 3.41 7.20 12.55
CA LYS A 9 2.98 8.57 12.22
C LYS A 9 2.70 8.70 10.73
N PHE A 10 3.64 8.30 9.87
CA PHE A 10 3.45 8.32 8.42
C PHE A 10 2.20 7.54 8.01
N LEU A 11 2.06 6.28 8.47
CA LEU A 11 0.90 5.44 8.16
C LEU A 11 -0.41 6.08 8.62
N GLY A 12 -0.43 6.72 9.79
CA GLY A 12 -1.58 7.48 10.28
C GLY A 12 -2.00 8.60 9.32
N TYR A 13 -1.04 9.45 8.92
CA TYR A 13 -1.30 10.52 7.96
C TYR A 13 -1.73 9.98 6.58
N PHE A 14 -1.03 8.97 6.09
CA PHE A 14 -1.30 8.35 4.79
C PHE A 14 -2.69 7.72 4.73
N LYS A 15 -3.07 6.91 5.72
CA LYS A 15 -4.39 6.28 5.79
C LYS A 15 -5.52 7.30 5.91
N LYS A 16 -5.29 8.40 6.64
CA LYS A 16 -6.23 9.52 6.69
C LYS A 16 -6.43 10.14 5.29
N CYS A 17 -5.35 10.41 4.56
CA CYS A 17 -5.42 10.91 3.19
C CYS A 17 -6.15 9.94 2.25
N VAL A 18 -5.87 8.64 2.32
CA VAL A 18 -6.58 7.62 1.52
C VAL A 18 -8.07 7.63 1.82
N THR A 19 -8.44 7.74 3.10
CA THR A 19 -9.84 7.80 3.55
C THR A 19 -10.56 9.02 2.99
N GLU A 20 -9.97 10.21 3.15
CA GLU A 20 -10.60 11.49 2.81
C GLU A 20 -10.54 11.85 1.31
N LYS A 21 -9.43 11.54 0.65
CA LYS A 21 -9.13 12.02 -0.72
C LYS A 21 -9.10 10.91 -1.77
N GLY A 22 -9.15 9.65 -1.35
CA GLY A 22 -9.02 8.53 -2.26
C GLY A 22 -7.57 8.07 -2.46
N LEU A 23 -7.40 7.05 -3.28
CA LEU A 23 -6.11 6.46 -3.62
C LEU A 23 -5.91 6.57 -5.14
N LEU A 24 -4.77 7.12 -5.56
CA LEU A 24 -4.34 7.07 -6.94
C LEU A 24 -3.41 5.86 -7.13
N LEU A 25 -3.85 4.88 -7.91
CA LEU A 25 -2.98 3.78 -8.32
C LEU A 25 -2.22 4.16 -9.58
N ILE A 26 -0.90 4.17 -9.50
CA ILE A 26 -0.03 4.33 -10.66
C ILE A 26 0.08 2.96 -11.36
N PRO A 27 -0.40 2.82 -12.61
CA PRO A 27 -0.34 1.56 -13.34
C PRO A 27 1.11 1.23 -13.71
N ARG A 28 1.77 0.44 -12.85
CA ARG A 28 3.03 -0.22 -13.16
C ARG A 28 2.72 -1.65 -13.58
N GLU A 29 3.39 -2.15 -14.62
CA GLU A 29 3.15 -3.48 -15.21
C GLU A 29 3.06 -4.58 -14.13
N LYS A 30 4.07 -4.63 -13.23
CA LYS A 30 4.09 -5.56 -12.09
C LYS A 30 2.88 -5.44 -11.15
N ASN A 31 2.37 -4.22 -10.92
CA ASN A 31 1.20 -4.00 -10.07
C ASN A 31 -0.06 -4.51 -10.77
N ILE A 32 -0.23 -4.19 -12.06
CA ILE A 32 -1.38 -4.62 -12.86
C ILE A 32 -1.40 -6.15 -12.96
N GLU A 33 -0.26 -6.78 -13.25
CA GLU A 33 -0.15 -8.24 -13.29
C GLU A 33 -0.56 -8.87 -11.97
N THR A 34 -0.09 -8.33 -10.84
CA THR A 34 -0.41 -8.86 -9.52
C THR A 34 -1.90 -8.69 -9.20
N ILE A 35 -2.46 -7.51 -9.43
CA ILE A 35 -3.89 -7.21 -9.21
C ILE A 35 -4.77 -8.12 -10.06
N THR A 36 -4.42 -8.29 -11.34
CA THR A 36 -5.17 -9.13 -12.28
C THR A 36 -5.06 -10.60 -11.90
N LYS A 37 -3.86 -11.07 -11.58
CA LYS A 37 -3.61 -12.47 -11.18
C LYS A 37 -4.37 -12.84 -9.90
N LEU A 38 -4.48 -11.91 -8.97
CA LEU A 38 -5.18 -12.11 -7.70
C LEU A 38 -6.67 -11.78 -7.77
N GLY A 39 -7.19 -11.32 -8.91
CA GLY A 39 -8.59 -10.92 -9.06
C GLY A 39 -9.01 -9.77 -8.14
N LEU A 40 -8.06 -8.94 -7.70
CA LEU A 40 -8.32 -7.89 -6.71
C LEU A 40 -9.05 -6.70 -7.35
N THR A 41 -10.10 -6.23 -6.68
CA THR A 41 -10.73 -4.97 -7.05
C THR A 41 -9.99 -3.78 -6.44
N LEU A 42 -10.27 -2.57 -6.93
CA LEU A 42 -9.78 -1.33 -6.31
C LEU A 42 -10.20 -1.22 -4.83
N LEU A 43 -11.37 -1.76 -4.48
CA LEU A 43 -11.84 -1.78 -3.10
C LEU A 43 -11.00 -2.71 -2.23
N ASP A 44 -10.58 -3.87 -2.76
CA ASP A 44 -9.76 -4.82 -2.02
C ASP A 44 -8.36 -4.26 -1.80
N ILE A 45 -7.77 -3.64 -2.83
CA ILE A 45 -6.48 -2.93 -2.70
C ILE A 45 -6.57 -1.83 -1.65
N ARG A 46 -7.65 -1.04 -1.66
CA ARG A 46 -7.87 0.01 -0.65
C ARG A 46 -7.97 -0.59 0.76
N LYS A 47 -8.70 -1.69 0.94
CA LYS A 47 -8.79 -2.39 2.23
C LYS A 47 -7.42 -2.86 2.70
N GLU A 48 -6.63 -3.46 1.82
CA GLU A 48 -5.30 -3.96 2.18
C GLU A 48 -4.32 -2.85 2.53
N ILE A 49 -4.37 -1.72 1.82
CA ILE A 49 -3.58 -0.51 2.15
C ILE A 49 -3.95 0.05 3.52
N LEU A 50 -5.24 0.09 3.86
CA LEU A 50 -5.70 0.58 5.17
C LEU A 50 -5.28 -0.34 6.32
N LYS A 51 -5.00 -1.62 6.03
CA LYS A 51 -4.50 -2.61 7.00
C LYS A 51 -2.97 -2.58 7.20
N LEU A 52 -2.20 -1.83 6.40
CA LEU A 52 -0.74 -1.78 6.53
C LEU A 52 -0.31 -1.37 7.94
N ASP A 53 0.71 -2.00 8.49
CA ASP A 53 1.32 -1.59 9.75
C ASP A 53 2.85 -1.45 9.64
N TYR A 54 3.51 -1.15 10.76
CA TYR A 54 4.96 -0.93 10.76
C TYR A 54 5.78 -2.18 10.41
N THR A 55 5.20 -3.37 10.51
CA THR A 55 5.84 -4.64 10.15
C THR A 55 5.87 -4.85 8.64
N ASP A 56 4.97 -4.21 7.90
CA ASP A 56 4.95 -4.22 6.42
C ASP A 56 5.99 -3.25 5.82
N TYR A 57 6.67 -2.43 6.64
CA TYR A 57 7.63 -1.43 6.17
C TYR A 57 8.93 -2.09 5.67
N ILE A 58 9.31 -1.74 4.44
CA ILE A 58 10.56 -2.20 3.82
C ILE A 58 11.62 -1.12 3.91
N SER A 59 11.31 0.10 3.45
CA SER A 59 12.28 1.20 3.40
C SER A 59 11.62 2.57 3.15
N GLY A 60 12.33 3.65 3.46
CA GLY A 60 11.84 5.03 3.33
C GLY A 60 12.14 5.89 4.57
N PRO A 61 11.79 7.19 4.56
CA PRO A 61 11.54 7.98 3.36
C PRO A 61 12.78 7.97 2.45
N LYS A 62 12.58 7.82 1.15
CA LYS A 62 13.60 8.03 0.12
C LYS A 62 13.21 9.24 -0.70
N GLU A 63 14.18 10.01 -1.17
CA GLU A 63 13.91 11.07 -2.13
C GLU A 63 13.31 10.45 -3.41
N ASP A 64 12.13 10.93 -3.81
CA ASP A 64 11.53 10.57 -5.08
C ASP A 64 12.37 11.19 -6.20
N ARG A 65 12.83 10.36 -7.15
CA ARG A 65 13.69 10.80 -8.25
C ARG A 65 12.89 11.44 -9.38
N ASP A 66 11.60 11.12 -9.48
CA ASP A 66 10.74 11.50 -10.59
C ASP A 66 9.82 12.67 -10.21
N PHE A 67 9.49 12.81 -8.91
CA PHE A 67 8.61 13.85 -8.39
C PHE A 67 9.17 14.54 -7.15
N PRO A 68 8.78 15.79 -6.85
CA PRO A 68 9.09 16.41 -5.57
C PRO A 68 8.38 15.64 -4.45
N GLY A 69 9.14 15.03 -3.54
CA GLY A 69 8.59 14.36 -2.37
C GLY A 69 9.41 13.18 -1.88
N GLU A 70 8.77 12.38 -1.03
CA GLU A 70 9.36 11.21 -0.42
C GLU A 70 8.59 9.94 -0.79
N VAL A 71 9.32 8.87 -1.09
CA VAL A 71 8.77 7.53 -1.33
C VAL A 71 8.94 6.67 -0.08
N TRP A 72 7.85 6.02 0.31
CA TRP A 72 7.82 5.00 1.34
C TRP A 72 7.41 3.67 0.73
N GLU A 73 8.18 2.62 1.00
CA GLU A 73 7.97 1.28 0.45
C GLU A 73 7.45 0.33 1.53
N PHE A 74 6.32 -0.29 1.24
CA PHE A 74 5.70 -1.32 2.07
C PHE A 74 5.47 -2.59 1.24
N GLY A 75 5.67 -3.74 1.86
CA GLY A 75 5.42 -5.04 1.25
C GLY A 75 4.50 -5.85 2.14
N LYS A 76 3.39 -6.30 1.58
CA LYS A 76 2.39 -7.08 2.29
C LYS A 76 2.07 -8.35 1.53
N LEU A 77 2.01 -9.45 2.25
CA LEU A 77 1.44 -10.70 1.73
C LEU A 77 -0.08 -10.58 1.74
N ILE A 78 -0.71 -10.77 0.57
CA ILE A 78 -2.16 -10.76 0.44
C ILE A 78 -2.61 -12.22 0.37
N GLU A 79 -3.27 -12.69 1.44
CA GLU A 79 -3.99 -13.96 1.41
C GLU A 79 -5.28 -13.76 0.60
N CYS A 80 -5.45 -14.54 -0.46
CA CYS A 80 -6.69 -14.57 -1.22
C CYS A 80 -7.64 -15.52 -0.47
N GLU A 81 -8.78 -15.03 0.01
CA GLU A 81 -9.81 -15.92 0.57
C GLU A 81 -10.21 -16.95 -0.50
N ASP A 82 -10.12 -18.24 -0.15
CA ASP A 82 -10.59 -19.33 -1.01
C ASP A 82 -12.08 -19.12 -1.28
N ILE A 83 -12.43 -18.82 -2.54
CA ILE A 83 -13.82 -18.75 -2.95
C ILE A 83 -14.34 -20.20 -3.02
N SER A 84 -15.00 -20.67 -1.96
CA SER A 84 -15.80 -21.90 -2.05
C SER A 84 -17.09 -21.58 -2.79
N LEU A 85 -17.19 -22.02 -4.05
CA LEU A 85 -18.46 -22.05 -4.78
C LEU A 85 -19.18 -23.36 -4.42
N SER A 86 -20.32 -23.25 -3.74
CA SER A 86 -21.28 -24.35 -3.52
C SER A 86 -22.31 -24.41 -4.64
#